data_AF-A0A2D6PYX3-F1
#
_entry.id   AF-A0A2D6PYX3-F1
#
_cell.length_a   1.000
_cell.length_b   1.000
_cell.length_c   1.000
_cell.angle_alpha   90.00
_cell.angle_beta   90.00
_cell.angle_gamma   90.00
#
_symmetry.space_group_name_H-M   'P 1'
#
loop_
_entity.id
_entity.type
_entity.pdbx_description
1 polymer ?
#
loop_
_entity_poly.entity_id
_entity_poly.type
_entity_poly.pdbx_seq_one_letter_code
_entity_poly.pdbx_strand_id
1 'polypeptide(L)'
;MSKPVQVFILMGQSNMLGFGKVGQLTNTVKDKRRFTHLMDENGQWTTRKDVRNVRVMNGKTYKNEWLTVNGKNFGPDIAFGHIMGHVIEKPVLVLKSCIGNRALGWDLLPPGSKSYEFNGKTIPGYQGSSDPAKRPTDKGWYAGKQYDDDLDSVKKVLADLGTYYPGAKKHEIAGFVWWQGHKDQKAEWAERYEINLVQLIKALRREFKSPDAPFVCATIAFGGTGMRGHALKVAEAQLSVSNSRKYPQFKGNVKSVDARPFWRGGGAHYGGNPETYMEVGNGLGWAMASLLNQMTMSNVKAHLDRHSRPVYSSILRGRFPAAYSALEAFKAQLDAQPDPAEGVNAERLEVQRTIYGLFKRTLDAAVTASIRDIEDCQSCDDAYGLSLAFTEARKTLTGIPAFDDISKDLEPKLKSREMRAEVANGKKFYKYIEKYIKSEARRRKPRSAKKAASHSKYLAQMARRFGESPYARAALKASQELADPKVPFQEPSYYLR
;
A
#
# COMPACT_ATOMS: atom_id res chain seq x y z
N MET A 1 -2.14 -30.40 -6.30
CA MET A 1 -2.76 -29.61 -5.22
C MET A 1 -3.90 -28.76 -5.78
N SER A 2 -5.03 -28.63 -5.06
CA SER A 2 -6.20 -27.84 -5.49
C SER A 2 -6.19 -26.38 -5.00
N LYS A 3 -5.58 -26.09 -3.84
CA LYS A 3 -5.54 -24.75 -3.23
C LYS A 3 -4.31 -23.94 -3.72
N PRO A 4 -4.44 -22.62 -3.99
CA PRO A 4 -3.30 -21.75 -4.33
C PRO A 4 -2.30 -21.61 -3.18
N VAL A 5 -1.01 -21.56 -3.52
CA VAL A 5 0.06 -21.29 -2.55
C VAL A 5 -0.02 -19.85 -2.05
N GLN A 6 -0.05 -19.65 -0.74
CA GLN A 6 -0.02 -18.35 -0.09
C GLN A 6 1.42 -17.87 0.00
N VAL A 7 1.75 -16.81 -0.75
CA VAL A 7 3.12 -16.29 -0.84
C VAL A 7 3.27 -15.07 0.06
N PHE A 8 4.23 -15.14 0.98
CA PHE A 8 4.67 -14.02 1.79
C PHE A 8 6.02 -13.53 1.27
N ILE A 9 6.06 -12.28 0.82
CA ILE A 9 7.28 -11.68 0.28
C ILE A 9 8.01 -10.94 1.41
N LEU A 10 9.20 -11.43 1.76
CA LEU A 10 10.06 -10.88 2.81
C LEU A 10 11.16 -10.03 2.17
N MET A 11 11.15 -8.73 2.45
CA MET A 11 12.11 -7.75 1.93
C MET A 11 12.80 -6.97 3.05
N GLY A 12 13.94 -6.37 2.74
CA GLY A 12 14.66 -5.50 3.65
C GLY A 12 16.16 -5.49 3.38
N GLN A 13 16.96 -5.59 4.46
CA GLN A 13 18.42 -5.64 4.35
C GLN A 13 19.03 -6.85 5.08
N SER A 14 20.26 -6.72 5.59
CA SER A 14 21.00 -7.79 6.26
C SER A 14 20.27 -8.41 7.46
N ASN A 15 19.49 -7.66 8.23
CA ASN A 15 18.68 -8.25 9.30
C ASN A 15 17.53 -9.13 8.77
N MET A 16 16.94 -8.79 7.62
CA MET A 16 15.99 -9.69 6.96
C MET A 16 16.70 -10.94 6.41
N LEU A 17 17.92 -10.80 5.85
CA LEU A 17 18.72 -11.94 5.41
C LEU A 17 18.90 -12.96 6.53
N GLY A 18 19.25 -12.47 7.72
CA GLY A 18 19.39 -13.28 8.92
C GLY A 18 20.84 -13.52 9.30
N PHE A 19 21.21 -13.05 10.49
CA PHE A 19 22.53 -13.24 11.10
C PHE A 19 22.41 -13.82 12.51
N GLY A 20 21.21 -14.24 12.94
CA GLY A 20 21.00 -14.94 14.19
C GLY A 20 21.77 -16.26 14.19
N LYS A 21 22.55 -16.53 15.23
CA LYS A 21 23.45 -17.70 15.27
C LYS A 21 22.69 -18.95 15.65
N VAL A 22 22.67 -19.94 14.76
CA VAL A 22 22.01 -21.24 15.02
C VAL A 22 22.64 -21.95 16.22
N GLY A 23 23.98 -21.91 16.36
CA GLY A 23 24.66 -22.50 17.51
C GLY A 23 24.21 -21.90 18.85
N GLN A 24 23.95 -20.59 18.91
CA GLN A 24 23.41 -19.95 20.12
C GLN A 24 21.91 -20.26 20.29
N LEU A 25 21.16 -20.38 19.20
CA LEU A 25 19.74 -20.77 19.25
C LEU A 25 19.57 -22.16 19.87
N THR A 26 20.47 -23.12 19.57
CA THR A 26 20.48 -24.44 20.23
C THR A 26 20.47 -24.31 21.75
N ASN A 27 21.36 -23.46 22.30
CA ASN A 27 21.45 -23.23 23.75
C ASN A 27 20.20 -22.49 24.27
N THR A 28 19.68 -21.51 23.52
CA THR A 28 18.41 -20.84 23.87
C THR A 28 17.25 -21.83 23.97
N VAL A 29 17.18 -22.83 23.09
CA VAL A 29 16.11 -23.83 23.10
C VAL A 29 16.31 -24.86 24.22
N LYS A 30 17.51 -25.43 24.32
CA LYS A 30 17.79 -26.51 25.28
C LYS A 30 17.93 -26.02 26.72
N ASP A 31 18.70 -24.96 26.92
CA ASP A 31 19.09 -24.51 28.26
C ASP A 31 18.06 -23.53 28.82
N LYS A 32 17.63 -22.55 28.01
CA LYS A 32 16.65 -21.53 28.45
C LYS A 32 15.20 -21.94 28.22
N ARG A 33 14.94 -23.11 27.62
CA ARG A 33 13.59 -23.64 27.33
C ARG A 33 12.69 -22.66 26.56
N ARG A 34 13.27 -21.86 25.65
CA ARG A 34 12.52 -20.93 24.79
C ARG A 34 12.44 -21.43 23.36
N PHE A 35 11.32 -21.15 22.68
CA PHE A 35 11.08 -21.61 21.30
C PHE A 35 11.18 -23.14 21.16
N THR A 36 10.72 -23.88 22.18
CA THR A 36 10.84 -25.35 22.26
C THR A 36 10.18 -26.09 21.11
N HIS A 37 9.14 -25.52 20.50
CA HIS A 37 8.48 -26.04 19.29
C HIS A 37 9.40 -26.19 18.07
N LEU A 38 10.59 -25.58 18.09
CA LEU A 38 11.59 -25.76 17.05
C LEU A 38 12.34 -27.09 17.16
N MET A 39 12.29 -27.79 18.29
CA MET A 39 12.90 -29.11 18.45
C MET A 39 11.85 -30.19 18.70
N ASP A 40 12.08 -31.36 18.15
CA ASP A 40 11.31 -32.57 18.46
C ASP A 40 11.79 -33.23 19.76
N GLU A 41 11.14 -34.33 20.13
CA GLU A 41 11.45 -35.12 21.33
C GLU A 41 12.87 -35.70 21.31
N ASN A 42 13.47 -35.88 20.12
CA ASN A 42 14.83 -36.35 19.94
C ASN A 42 15.87 -35.21 19.98
N GLY A 43 15.42 -33.96 20.22
CA GLY A 43 16.27 -32.77 20.24
C GLY A 43 16.79 -32.36 18.86
N GLN A 44 16.14 -32.81 17.78
CA GLN A 44 16.43 -32.43 16.40
C GLN A 44 15.53 -31.27 15.96
N TRP A 45 15.98 -30.46 15.00
CA TRP A 45 15.18 -29.36 14.47
C TRP A 45 13.95 -29.88 13.73
N THR A 46 12.77 -29.37 14.10
CA THR A 46 11.53 -29.70 13.41
C THR A 46 11.54 -29.17 11.97
N THR A 47 10.81 -29.85 11.10
CA THR A 47 10.63 -29.44 9.70
C THR A 47 9.14 -29.34 9.37
N ARG A 48 8.69 -28.18 8.91
CA ARG A 48 7.33 -27.95 8.42
C ARG A 48 7.22 -28.36 6.95
N LYS A 49 6.40 -29.37 6.64
CA LYS A 49 6.17 -29.89 5.28
C LYS A 49 5.04 -29.17 4.52
N ASP A 50 4.50 -28.13 5.13
CA ASP A 50 3.42 -27.28 4.64
C ASP A 50 3.90 -25.83 4.38
N VAL A 51 5.16 -25.52 4.75
CA VAL A 51 5.78 -24.21 4.56
C VAL A 51 7.12 -24.35 3.84
N ARG A 52 7.23 -23.74 2.65
CA ARG A 52 8.51 -23.59 1.94
C ARG A 52 9.23 -22.32 2.39
N ASN A 53 10.53 -22.42 2.63
CA ASN A 53 11.40 -21.29 2.91
C ASN A 53 12.38 -21.10 1.74
N VAL A 54 12.17 -20.03 0.98
CA VAL A 54 12.94 -19.71 -0.22
C VAL A 54 13.66 -18.39 -0.03
N ARG A 55 14.94 -18.36 -0.41
CA ARG A 55 15.74 -17.14 -0.49
C ARG A 55 16.33 -16.99 -1.88
N VAL A 56 16.01 -15.87 -2.51
CA VAL A 56 16.61 -15.43 -3.76
C VAL A 56 17.30 -14.09 -3.57
N MET A 57 18.29 -13.80 -4.41
CA MET A 57 19.00 -12.52 -4.41
C MET A 57 19.67 -12.34 -5.77
N ASN A 58 19.40 -11.21 -6.44
CA ASN A 58 19.94 -10.85 -7.76
C ASN A 58 19.81 -11.99 -8.78
N GLY A 59 18.62 -12.60 -8.87
CA GLY A 59 18.30 -13.68 -9.79
C GLY A 59 18.87 -15.06 -9.45
N LYS A 60 19.61 -15.20 -8.33
CA LYS A 60 20.16 -16.49 -7.87
C LYS A 60 19.37 -17.04 -6.68
N THR A 61 19.19 -18.36 -6.65
CA THR A 61 18.56 -19.08 -5.54
C THR A 61 19.63 -19.52 -4.54
N TYR A 62 19.47 -19.11 -3.27
CA TYR A 62 20.37 -19.44 -2.17
C TYR A 62 19.77 -20.45 -1.20
N LYS A 63 18.44 -20.52 -1.14
CA LYS A 63 17.69 -21.44 -0.30
C LYS A 63 16.40 -21.83 -1.01
N ASN A 64 16.09 -23.12 -1.05
CA ASN A 64 14.83 -23.65 -1.53
C ASN A 64 14.50 -24.95 -0.77
N GLU A 65 14.08 -24.82 0.49
CA GLU A 65 13.88 -25.95 1.40
C GLU A 65 12.53 -25.90 2.11
N TRP A 66 12.16 -27.00 2.76
CA TRP A 66 11.07 -26.99 3.74
C TRP A 66 11.51 -26.18 4.96
N LEU A 67 10.60 -25.45 5.59
CA LEU A 67 10.94 -24.58 6.71
C LEU A 67 11.47 -25.42 7.87
N THR A 68 12.74 -25.20 8.18
CA THR A 68 13.48 -25.78 9.30
C THR A 68 14.65 -24.86 9.67
N VAL A 69 15.18 -24.99 10.87
CA VAL A 69 16.42 -24.33 11.26
C VAL A 69 17.58 -25.07 10.58
N ASN A 70 18.30 -24.37 9.70
CA ASN A 70 19.42 -24.94 8.96
C ASN A 70 20.53 -23.90 8.74
N GLY A 71 21.76 -24.38 8.60
CA GLY A 71 22.95 -23.58 8.33
C GLY A 71 23.52 -22.88 9.56
N LYS A 72 24.39 -21.89 9.32
CA LYS A 72 25.08 -21.15 10.40
C LYS A 72 24.26 -19.99 10.96
N ASN A 73 23.43 -19.38 10.12
CA ASN A 73 22.65 -18.19 10.46
C ASN A 73 21.20 -18.35 10.02
N PHE A 74 20.29 -17.69 10.74
CA PHE A 74 18.87 -17.59 10.42
C PHE A 74 18.36 -16.16 10.55
N GLY A 75 17.23 -15.86 9.91
CA GLY A 75 16.54 -14.57 9.98
C GLY A 75 15.17 -14.67 10.65
N PRO A 76 14.34 -13.62 10.54
CA PRO A 76 13.00 -13.65 11.13
C PRO A 76 12.06 -14.65 10.44
N ASP A 77 12.45 -15.19 9.28
CA ASP A 77 11.71 -16.15 8.47
C ASP A 77 11.41 -17.46 9.19
N ILE A 78 12.25 -17.89 10.14
CA ILE A 78 12.00 -19.11 10.92
C ILE A 78 10.74 -18.94 11.77
N ALA A 79 10.75 -18.00 12.72
CA ALA A 79 9.60 -17.74 13.57
C ALA A 79 8.35 -17.34 12.76
N PHE A 80 8.51 -16.43 11.79
CA PHE A 80 7.42 -16.00 10.92
C PHE A 80 6.77 -17.18 10.18
N GLY A 81 7.57 -18.02 9.54
CA GLY A 81 7.08 -19.17 8.78
C GLY A 81 6.37 -20.21 9.65
N HIS A 82 6.85 -20.45 10.87
CA HIS A 82 6.20 -21.37 11.81
C HIS A 82 4.80 -20.88 12.20
N ILE A 83 4.64 -19.58 12.46
CA ILE A 83 3.34 -18.97 12.75
C ILE A 83 2.43 -19.04 11.52
N MET A 84 2.93 -18.69 10.32
CA MET A 84 2.11 -18.74 9.11
C MET A 84 1.61 -20.14 8.81
N GLY A 85 2.46 -21.17 8.91
CA GLY A 85 1.99 -22.53 8.76
C GLY A 85 1.00 -22.94 9.85
N HIS A 86 1.11 -22.40 11.06
CA HIS A 86 0.17 -22.73 12.14
C HIS A 86 -1.22 -22.11 11.90
N VAL A 87 -1.27 -20.87 11.44
CA VAL A 87 -2.53 -20.11 11.28
C VAL A 87 -3.17 -20.26 9.90
N ILE A 88 -2.48 -20.83 8.91
CA ILE A 88 -2.96 -20.99 7.53
C ILE A 88 -2.96 -22.47 7.15
N GLU A 89 -4.15 -23.01 6.85
CA GLU A 89 -4.28 -24.38 6.35
C GLU A 89 -3.81 -24.57 4.89
N LYS A 90 -3.72 -23.48 4.12
CA LYS A 90 -3.27 -23.51 2.72
C LYS A 90 -1.74 -23.68 2.65
N PRO A 91 -1.20 -24.24 1.55
CA PRO A 91 0.24 -24.27 1.29
C PRO A 91 0.89 -22.88 1.42
N VAL A 92 2.00 -22.77 2.16
CA VAL A 92 2.68 -21.48 2.40
C VAL A 92 4.05 -21.43 1.75
N LEU A 93 4.35 -20.31 1.08
CA LEU A 93 5.68 -19.98 0.57
C LEU A 93 6.19 -18.70 1.25
N VAL A 94 7.19 -18.83 2.11
CA VAL A 94 7.98 -17.72 2.63
C VAL A 94 9.08 -17.41 1.61
N LEU A 95 8.92 -16.34 0.85
CA LEU A 95 9.81 -15.94 -0.24
C LEU A 95 10.59 -14.70 0.13
N LYS A 96 11.84 -14.89 0.54
CA LYS A 96 12.77 -13.83 0.89
C LYS A 96 13.54 -13.35 -0.33
N SER A 97 13.47 -12.05 -0.61
CA SER A 97 14.24 -11.39 -1.66
C SER A 97 14.81 -10.08 -1.13
N CYS A 98 16.08 -10.11 -0.76
CA CYS A 98 16.77 -8.95 -0.22
C CYS A 98 18.30 -9.15 -0.19
N ILE A 99 19.02 -8.06 0.02
CA ILE A 99 20.49 -8.03 0.17
C ILE A 99 20.93 -7.06 1.27
N GLY A 100 22.10 -7.30 1.86
CA GLY A 100 22.66 -6.45 2.90
C GLY A 100 23.07 -5.05 2.42
N ASN A 101 23.20 -4.11 3.37
CA ASN A 101 23.70 -2.74 3.13
C ASN A 101 22.91 -1.98 2.04
N ARG A 102 21.59 -1.89 2.20
CA ARG A 102 20.68 -1.20 1.27
C ARG A 102 19.80 -0.21 2.02
N ALA A 103 19.74 1.03 1.52
CA ALA A 103 18.90 2.11 2.05
C ALA A 103 17.54 2.14 1.34
N LEU A 104 16.48 2.45 2.09
CA LEU A 104 15.17 2.79 1.49
C LEU A 104 15.22 4.16 0.81
N GLY A 105 16.06 5.07 1.29
CA GLY A 105 16.27 6.39 0.69
C GLY A 105 17.11 6.39 -0.60
N TRP A 106 17.62 5.24 -1.05
CA TRP A 106 18.42 5.14 -2.27
C TRP A 106 18.26 3.79 -2.98
N ASP A 107 18.79 2.70 -2.43
CA ASP A 107 18.90 1.43 -3.16
C ASP A 107 17.55 0.72 -3.38
N LEU A 108 16.69 0.78 -2.36
CA LEU A 108 15.35 0.17 -2.32
C LEU A 108 14.25 1.21 -2.55
N LEU A 109 14.62 2.39 -3.07
CA LEU A 109 13.69 3.50 -3.29
C LEU A 109 12.59 3.06 -4.25
N PRO A 110 11.30 3.16 -3.88
CA PRO A 110 10.22 2.61 -4.69
C PRO A 110 9.78 3.57 -5.82
N PRO A 111 9.16 3.06 -6.90
CA PRO A 111 8.57 3.86 -7.96
C PRO A 111 7.59 4.92 -7.43
N GLY A 112 7.73 6.14 -7.96
CA GLY A 112 6.95 7.31 -7.55
C GLY A 112 7.61 8.16 -6.46
N SER A 113 8.80 7.78 -5.99
CA SER A 113 9.64 8.63 -5.12
C SER A 113 10.27 9.76 -5.94
N LYS A 114 9.99 11.01 -5.56
CA LYS A 114 10.49 12.21 -6.26
C LYS A 114 11.85 12.64 -5.69
N SER A 115 12.66 13.28 -6.53
CA SER A 115 13.87 13.98 -6.06
C SER A 115 13.50 15.10 -5.07
N TYR A 116 14.42 15.43 -4.18
CA TYR A 116 14.24 16.50 -3.19
C TYR A 116 15.57 17.16 -2.85
N GLU A 117 15.52 18.40 -2.37
CA GLU A 117 16.69 19.10 -1.85
C GLU A 117 16.93 18.77 -0.37
N PHE A 118 18.19 18.56 0.00
CA PHE A 118 18.63 18.43 1.38
C PHE A 118 20.00 19.08 1.56
N ASN A 119 20.11 20.07 2.45
CA ASN A 119 21.34 20.83 2.71
C ASN A 119 22.05 21.32 1.43
N GLY A 120 21.27 21.90 0.50
CA GLY A 120 21.78 22.45 -0.77
C GLY A 120 22.22 21.41 -1.80
N LYS A 121 21.87 20.13 -1.60
CA LYS A 121 22.13 19.05 -2.55
C LYS A 121 20.83 18.39 -3.01
N THR A 122 20.70 18.21 -4.32
CA THR A 122 19.63 17.40 -4.90
C THR A 122 19.85 15.93 -4.59
N ILE A 123 18.94 15.34 -3.82
CA ILE A 123 18.84 13.90 -3.64
C ILE A 123 17.92 13.33 -4.73
N PRO A 124 18.42 12.42 -5.57
CA PRO A 124 17.65 11.81 -6.66
C PRO A 124 16.44 10.98 -6.17
N GLY A 125 15.34 11.08 -6.91
CA GLY A 125 14.19 10.17 -6.83
C GLY A 125 14.43 8.84 -7.54
N TYR A 126 13.40 8.00 -7.61
CA TYR A 126 13.47 6.67 -8.25
C TYR A 126 13.93 6.77 -9.71
N GLN A 127 14.79 5.83 -10.13
CA GLN A 127 15.52 5.85 -11.41
C GLN A 127 16.40 7.10 -11.61
N GLY A 128 16.70 7.84 -10.54
CA GLY A 128 17.67 8.91 -10.55
C GLY A 128 19.10 8.39 -10.39
N SER A 129 20.07 9.16 -10.89
CA SER A 129 21.50 8.88 -10.78
C SER A 129 22.13 9.70 -9.63
N SER A 130 23.17 9.18 -9.00
CA SER A 130 23.98 9.94 -8.04
C SER A 130 24.87 10.99 -8.71
N ASP A 131 25.05 10.86 -10.03
CA ASP A 131 25.65 11.85 -10.92
C ASP A 131 24.53 12.46 -11.79
N PRO A 132 24.10 13.71 -11.52
CA PRO A 132 23.02 14.37 -12.26
C PRO A 132 23.30 14.50 -13.76
N ALA A 133 24.58 14.48 -14.18
CA ALA A 133 24.97 14.58 -15.58
C ALA A 133 24.87 13.24 -16.33
N LYS A 134 24.72 12.12 -15.61
CA LYS A 134 24.56 10.79 -16.20
C LYS A 134 23.11 10.35 -16.12
N ARG A 135 22.50 10.10 -17.29
CA ARG A 135 21.29 9.28 -17.33
C ARG A 135 21.64 7.86 -16.89
N PRO A 136 20.91 7.27 -15.93
CA PRO A 136 21.17 5.89 -15.56
C PRO A 136 20.88 5.00 -16.77
N THR A 137 21.92 4.32 -17.25
CA THR A 137 21.81 3.23 -18.21
C THR A 137 21.40 1.96 -17.49
N ASP A 138 20.78 1.00 -18.17
CA ASP A 138 20.38 -0.31 -17.63
C ASP A 138 21.52 -1.11 -16.96
N LYS A 139 22.78 -0.72 -17.17
CA LYS A 139 23.98 -1.33 -16.56
C LYS A 139 24.54 -0.59 -15.33
N GLY A 140 23.99 0.56 -14.95
CA GLY A 140 24.48 1.41 -13.85
C GLY A 140 23.63 1.31 -12.58
N TRP A 141 24.23 1.63 -11.42
CA TRP A 141 23.48 1.75 -10.16
C TRP A 141 22.64 3.03 -10.16
N TYR A 142 21.34 2.91 -9.89
CA TYR A 142 20.39 4.02 -9.80
C TYR A 142 19.52 3.90 -8.55
N ALA A 143 18.82 4.98 -8.19
CA ALA A 143 17.89 4.98 -7.07
C ALA A 143 16.75 3.98 -7.30
N GLY A 144 16.68 2.92 -6.49
CA GLY A 144 15.71 1.84 -6.64
C GLY A 144 16.19 0.63 -7.43
N LYS A 145 17.46 0.58 -7.86
CA LYS A 145 18.00 -0.58 -8.59
C LYS A 145 17.81 -1.90 -7.82
N GLN A 146 18.00 -1.88 -6.51
CA GLN A 146 17.82 -3.09 -5.71
C GLN A 146 16.35 -3.45 -5.53
N TYR A 147 15.45 -2.45 -5.46
CA TYR A 147 14.01 -2.71 -5.45
C TYR A 147 13.61 -3.48 -6.71
N ASP A 148 14.08 -3.05 -7.89
CA ASP A 148 13.82 -3.74 -9.16
C ASP A 148 14.40 -5.16 -9.17
N ASP A 149 15.67 -5.32 -8.78
CA ASP A 149 16.34 -6.63 -8.75
C ASP A 149 15.68 -7.63 -7.80
N ASP A 150 15.25 -7.17 -6.63
CA ASP A 150 14.57 -7.99 -5.64
C ASP A 150 13.20 -8.45 -6.18
N LEU A 151 12.47 -7.56 -6.84
CA LEU A 151 11.17 -7.88 -7.43
C LEU A 151 11.27 -8.78 -8.66
N ASP A 152 12.27 -8.58 -9.50
CA ASP A 152 12.53 -9.47 -10.64
C ASP A 152 12.90 -10.88 -10.16
N SER A 153 13.64 -10.98 -9.05
CA SER A 153 13.93 -12.27 -8.42
C SER A 153 12.66 -12.95 -7.90
N VAL A 154 11.75 -12.18 -7.27
CA VAL A 154 10.44 -12.70 -6.83
C VAL A 154 9.61 -13.18 -8.03
N LYS A 155 9.49 -12.38 -9.08
CA LYS A 155 8.71 -12.73 -10.27
C LYS A 155 9.23 -14.01 -10.94
N LYS A 156 10.55 -14.20 -11.00
CA LYS A 156 11.17 -15.44 -11.52
C LYS A 156 10.73 -16.66 -10.71
N VAL A 157 10.71 -16.57 -9.39
CA VAL A 157 10.21 -17.65 -8.51
C VAL A 157 8.73 -17.92 -8.77
N LEU A 158 7.91 -16.87 -8.88
CA LEU A 158 6.47 -17.01 -9.11
C LEU A 158 6.14 -17.59 -10.50
N ALA A 159 6.96 -17.30 -11.51
CA ALA A 159 6.84 -17.85 -12.85
C ALA A 159 7.24 -19.34 -12.91
N ASP A 160 8.18 -19.76 -12.05
CA ASP A 160 8.65 -21.15 -11.93
C ASP A 160 8.16 -21.80 -10.61
N LEU A 161 6.90 -21.53 -10.24
CA LEU A 161 6.37 -21.90 -8.93
C LEU A 161 6.52 -23.39 -8.58
N GLY A 162 6.41 -24.28 -9.57
CA GLY A 162 6.52 -25.73 -9.38
C GLY A 162 7.89 -26.18 -8.83
N THR A 163 8.97 -25.46 -9.16
CA THR A 163 10.32 -25.72 -8.65
C THR A 163 10.46 -25.32 -7.18
N TYR A 164 9.75 -24.28 -6.75
CA TYR A 164 9.85 -23.72 -5.40
C TYR A 164 8.81 -24.30 -4.44
N TYR A 165 7.68 -24.77 -4.98
CA TYR A 165 6.65 -25.53 -4.28
C TYR A 165 6.18 -26.69 -5.16
N PRO A 166 6.74 -27.91 -5.00
CA PRO A 166 6.40 -29.06 -5.83
C PRO A 166 4.89 -29.33 -5.92
N GLY A 167 4.38 -29.46 -7.15
CA GLY A 167 2.97 -29.71 -7.43
C GLY A 167 2.04 -28.49 -7.33
N ALA A 168 2.57 -27.30 -7.09
CA ALA A 168 1.82 -26.05 -7.14
C ALA A 168 1.63 -25.56 -8.58
N LYS A 169 0.44 -25.05 -8.89
CA LYS A 169 0.09 -24.46 -10.21
C LYS A 169 -0.39 -23.01 -10.12
N LYS A 170 -0.76 -22.55 -8.92
CA LYS A 170 -1.35 -21.24 -8.67
C LYS A 170 -0.81 -20.69 -7.36
N HIS A 171 -0.71 -19.37 -7.27
CA HIS A 171 -0.31 -18.65 -6.06
C HIS A 171 -1.19 -17.42 -5.84
N GLU A 172 -1.19 -16.93 -4.60
CA GLU A 172 -1.78 -15.66 -4.18
C GLU A 172 -0.73 -14.93 -3.34
N ILE A 173 -0.56 -13.62 -3.55
CA ILE A 173 0.28 -12.81 -2.65
C ILE A 173 -0.52 -12.56 -1.37
N ALA A 174 -0.14 -13.26 -0.30
CA ALA A 174 -0.84 -13.26 0.98
C ALA A 174 -0.36 -12.14 1.90
N GLY A 175 0.82 -11.57 1.66
CA GLY A 175 1.29 -10.41 2.40
C GLY A 175 2.76 -10.06 2.16
N PHE A 176 3.15 -8.92 2.70
CA PHE A 176 4.49 -8.37 2.64
C PHE A 176 5.07 -8.19 4.04
N VAL A 177 6.36 -8.49 4.18
CA VAL A 177 7.08 -8.40 5.46
C VAL A 177 8.34 -7.57 5.25
N TRP A 178 8.51 -6.52 6.05
CA TRP A 178 9.61 -5.57 5.93
C TRP A 178 10.45 -5.47 7.19
N TRP A 179 11.76 -5.68 7.06
CA TRP A 179 12.70 -5.37 8.14
C TRP A 179 14.01 -4.77 7.61
N GLN A 180 14.09 -3.45 7.72
CA GLN A 180 15.16 -2.61 7.18
C GLN A 180 15.26 -1.33 8.00
N GLY A 181 16.31 -0.53 7.81
CA GLY A 181 16.37 0.85 8.33
C GLY A 181 17.74 1.24 8.86
N HIS A 182 18.63 0.27 9.11
CA HIS A 182 19.97 0.56 9.63
C HIS A 182 20.77 1.45 8.68
N LYS A 183 20.62 1.25 7.36
CA LYS A 183 21.36 2.03 6.37
C LYS A 183 20.81 3.46 6.22
N ASP A 184 19.55 3.69 6.59
CA ASP A 184 18.86 4.97 6.48
C ASP A 184 19.11 5.92 7.67
N GLN A 185 20.04 5.59 8.56
CA GLN A 185 20.42 6.45 9.68
C GLN A 185 21.25 7.69 9.27
N LYS A 186 21.39 7.95 7.97
CA LYS A 186 21.90 9.23 7.47
C LYS A 186 20.78 10.27 7.46
N ALA A 187 21.12 11.52 7.73
CA ALA A 187 20.13 12.58 7.88
C ALA A 187 19.19 12.68 6.67
N GLU A 188 19.74 12.75 5.46
CA GLU A 188 18.97 12.90 4.22
C GLU A 188 17.93 11.77 4.03
N TRP A 189 18.29 10.54 4.38
CA TRP A 189 17.42 9.38 4.21
C TRP A 189 16.44 9.22 5.38
N ALA A 190 16.88 9.49 6.61
CA ALA A 190 16.05 9.43 7.80
C ALA A 190 14.87 10.41 7.73
N GLU A 191 15.09 11.64 7.23
CA GLU A 191 14.03 12.65 7.07
C GLU A 191 12.92 12.20 6.10
N ARG A 192 13.24 11.30 5.15
CA ARG A 192 12.29 10.83 4.13
C ARG A 192 11.81 9.41 4.36
N TYR A 193 12.28 8.73 5.40
CA TYR A 193 12.03 7.30 5.59
C TYR A 193 10.54 6.97 5.66
N GLU A 194 9.76 7.76 6.41
CA GLU A 194 8.30 7.55 6.53
C GLU A 194 7.60 7.65 5.18
N ILE A 195 7.87 8.72 4.42
CA ILE A 195 7.29 8.96 3.10
C ILE A 195 7.66 7.81 2.16
N ASN A 196 8.93 7.40 2.15
CA ASN A 196 9.40 6.33 1.28
C ASN A 196 8.80 4.97 1.68
N LEU A 197 8.60 4.70 2.96
CA LEU A 197 7.98 3.47 3.43
C LEU A 197 6.49 3.40 3.03
N VAL A 198 5.75 4.51 3.14
CA VAL A 198 4.38 4.61 2.62
C VAL A 198 4.35 4.35 1.12
N GLN A 199 5.30 4.89 0.36
CA GLN A 199 5.38 4.66 -1.09
C GLN A 199 5.77 3.22 -1.42
N LEU A 200 6.63 2.58 -0.62
CA LEU A 200 7.00 1.18 -0.80
C LEU A 200 5.78 0.28 -0.65
N ILE A 201 4.97 0.48 0.39
CA ILE A 201 3.73 -0.29 0.62
C ILE A 201 2.82 -0.19 -0.61
N LYS A 202 2.59 1.02 -1.12
CA LYS A 202 1.76 1.25 -2.31
C LYS A 202 2.36 0.63 -3.58
N ALA A 203 3.68 0.73 -3.75
CA ALA A 203 4.36 0.22 -4.92
C ALA A 203 4.33 -1.31 -4.98
N LEU A 204 4.59 -2.00 -3.87
CA LEU A 204 4.50 -3.46 -3.80
C LEU A 204 3.08 -3.96 -4.11
N ARG A 205 2.05 -3.36 -3.51
CA ARG A 205 0.66 -3.71 -3.76
C ARG A 205 0.27 -3.54 -5.22
N ARG A 206 0.71 -2.44 -5.85
CA ARG A 206 0.48 -2.18 -7.28
C ARG A 206 1.21 -3.21 -8.15
N GLU A 207 2.49 -3.45 -7.87
CA GLU A 207 3.34 -4.35 -8.65
C GLU A 207 2.75 -5.76 -8.73
N PHE A 208 2.31 -6.28 -7.58
CA PHE A 208 1.72 -7.61 -7.49
C PHE A 208 0.20 -7.63 -7.63
N LYS A 209 -0.41 -6.52 -8.07
CA LYS A 209 -1.87 -6.39 -8.26
C LYS A 209 -2.69 -6.87 -7.05
N SER A 210 -2.18 -6.57 -5.86
CA SER A 210 -2.71 -7.04 -4.57
C SER A 210 -3.00 -5.84 -3.67
N PRO A 211 -4.04 -5.03 -3.96
CA PRO A 211 -4.31 -3.76 -3.28
C PRO A 211 -4.59 -3.92 -1.79
N ASP A 212 -5.12 -5.07 -1.39
CA ASP A 212 -5.51 -5.37 -0.02
C ASP A 212 -4.51 -6.26 0.72
N ALA A 213 -3.37 -6.63 0.11
CA ALA A 213 -2.39 -7.49 0.77
C ALA A 213 -1.85 -6.85 2.07
N PRO A 214 -1.94 -7.56 3.20
CA PRO A 214 -1.35 -7.16 4.48
C PRO A 214 0.13 -6.79 4.35
N PHE A 215 0.52 -5.75 5.06
CA PHE A 215 1.92 -5.36 5.20
C PHE A 215 2.28 -5.28 6.68
N VAL A 216 3.34 -5.99 7.06
CA VAL A 216 3.91 -5.86 8.41
C VAL A 216 5.34 -5.37 8.34
N CYS A 217 5.71 -4.49 9.25
CA CYS A 217 7.10 -4.10 9.43
C CYS A 217 7.52 -4.13 10.89
N ALA A 218 8.82 -4.35 11.11
CA ALA A 218 9.42 -4.22 12.43
C ALA A 218 10.31 -2.98 12.45
N THR A 219 10.36 -2.29 13.59
CA THR A 219 11.34 -1.24 13.79
C THR A 219 12.76 -1.80 13.73
N ILE A 220 13.73 -0.95 13.39
CA ILE A 220 15.09 -1.19 13.84
C ILE A 220 15.15 -1.12 15.37
N ALA A 221 16.05 -1.89 15.99
CA ALA A 221 16.08 -2.05 17.44
C ALA A 221 17.45 -1.77 18.08
N PHE A 222 18.41 -1.22 17.32
CA PHE A 222 19.78 -1.00 17.81
C PHE A 222 19.80 -0.06 19.02
N GLY A 223 20.38 -0.50 20.14
CA GLY A 223 20.35 0.25 21.40
C GLY A 223 19.01 0.19 22.15
N GLY A 224 18.06 -0.63 21.68
CA GLY A 224 16.78 -0.87 22.33
C GLY A 224 15.97 0.40 22.56
N THR A 225 15.40 0.54 23.76
CA THR A 225 14.63 1.73 24.17
C THR A 225 15.49 2.98 24.36
N GLY A 226 16.81 2.82 24.45
CA GLY A 226 17.79 3.91 24.50
C GLY A 226 18.10 4.56 23.15
N MET A 227 17.47 4.13 22.06
CA MET A 227 17.71 4.64 20.70
C MET A 227 17.47 6.16 20.59
N ARG A 228 18.34 6.88 19.88
CA ARG A 228 18.29 8.35 19.68
C ARG A 228 18.64 8.74 18.24
N GLY A 229 18.52 10.03 17.92
CA GLY A 229 18.95 10.61 16.65
C GLY A 229 18.23 10.04 15.43
N HIS A 230 18.94 9.92 14.30
CA HIS A 230 18.37 9.41 13.05
C HIS A 230 17.88 7.96 13.16
N ALA A 231 18.48 7.14 14.03
CA ALA A 231 17.98 5.80 14.33
C ALA A 231 16.56 5.83 14.89
N LEU A 232 16.34 6.68 15.89
CA LEU A 232 15.02 6.86 16.51
C LEU A 232 14.01 7.39 15.48
N LYS A 233 14.41 8.36 14.66
CA LYS A 233 13.58 8.90 13.58
C LYS A 233 13.13 7.82 12.59
N VAL A 234 14.03 6.92 12.19
CA VAL A 234 13.68 5.77 11.35
C VAL A 234 12.72 4.82 12.06
N ALA A 235 12.96 4.49 13.34
CA ALA A 235 12.06 3.63 14.11
C ALA A 235 10.67 4.23 14.30
N GLU A 236 10.57 5.55 14.56
CA GLU A 236 9.30 6.27 14.66
C GLU A 236 8.56 6.30 13.34
N ALA A 237 9.26 6.51 12.23
CA ALA A 237 8.69 6.41 10.89
C ALA A 237 8.13 5.01 10.61
N GLN A 238 8.82 3.95 11.06
CA GLN A 238 8.35 2.57 10.96
C GLN A 238 7.09 2.32 11.78
N LEU A 239 6.96 2.89 12.98
CA LEU A 239 5.73 2.77 13.77
C LEU A 239 4.59 3.57 13.16
N SER A 240 4.89 4.78 12.68
CA SER A 240 3.93 5.75 12.15
C SER A 240 3.10 5.23 10.98
N VAL A 241 3.65 4.38 10.10
CA VAL A 241 2.88 3.81 8.96
C VAL A 241 1.70 2.92 9.39
N SER A 242 1.67 2.45 10.64
CA SER A 242 0.53 1.71 11.20
C SER A 242 -0.48 2.59 11.95
N ASN A 243 -0.22 3.89 12.08
CA ASN A 243 -1.13 4.83 12.73
C ASN A 243 -2.33 5.13 11.83
N SER A 244 -3.48 4.54 12.14
CA SER A 244 -4.71 4.70 11.36
C SER A 244 -5.30 6.12 11.36
N ARG A 245 -4.93 7.00 12.31
CA ARG A 245 -5.34 8.42 12.25
C ARG A 245 -4.54 9.18 11.19
N LYS A 246 -3.24 8.87 11.07
CA LYS A 246 -2.34 9.50 10.09
C LYS A 246 -2.46 8.88 8.70
N TYR A 247 -2.69 7.56 8.64
CA TYR A 247 -2.89 6.81 7.40
C TYR A 247 -4.18 5.98 7.45
N PRO A 248 -5.36 6.60 7.31
CA PRO A 248 -6.64 5.90 7.33
C PRO A 248 -6.72 4.76 6.30
N GLN A 249 -6.08 4.93 5.13
CA GLN A 249 -6.03 3.92 4.07
C GLN A 249 -5.28 2.63 4.47
N PHE A 250 -4.54 2.65 5.58
CA PHE A 250 -3.78 1.51 6.09
C PHE A 250 -4.45 0.84 7.30
N LYS A 251 -5.57 1.38 7.79
CA LYS A 251 -6.33 0.83 8.92
C LYS A 251 -6.74 -0.61 8.63
N GLY A 252 -6.34 -1.53 9.52
CA GLY A 252 -6.66 -2.95 9.41
C GLY A 252 -5.86 -3.71 8.33
N ASN A 253 -4.89 -3.07 7.67
CA ASN A 253 -4.11 -3.68 6.59
C ASN A 253 -2.58 -3.46 6.72
N VAL A 254 -2.15 -2.58 7.62
CA VAL A 254 -0.73 -2.37 7.94
C VAL A 254 -0.53 -2.44 9.45
N LYS A 255 0.48 -3.18 9.90
CA LYS A 255 0.91 -3.20 11.30
C LYS A 255 2.42 -3.03 11.43
N SER A 256 2.81 -2.34 12.48
CA SER A 256 4.20 -2.15 12.85
C SER A 256 4.47 -2.80 14.20
N VAL A 257 5.59 -3.51 14.29
CA VAL A 257 6.08 -4.17 15.50
C VAL A 257 7.20 -3.32 16.07
N ASP A 258 7.03 -2.85 17.30
CA ASP A 258 8.15 -2.24 18.02
C ASP A 258 9.12 -3.33 18.48
N ALA A 259 10.24 -3.45 17.76
CA ALA A 259 11.28 -4.42 18.04
C ALA A 259 12.29 -3.93 19.10
N ARG A 260 12.23 -2.67 19.54
CA ARG A 260 13.17 -2.12 20.54
C ARG A 260 13.21 -2.94 21.84
N PRO A 261 12.08 -3.44 22.40
CA PRO A 261 12.08 -4.33 23.55
C PRO A 261 12.69 -5.72 23.29
N PHE A 262 12.86 -6.13 22.02
CA PHE A 262 13.43 -7.42 21.64
C PHE A 262 14.95 -7.39 21.50
N TRP A 263 15.57 -6.22 21.62
CA TRP A 263 17.02 -6.10 21.58
C TRP A 263 17.66 -6.81 22.78
N ARG A 264 18.71 -7.60 22.52
CA ARG A 264 19.45 -8.37 23.53
C ARG A 264 20.95 -8.04 23.50
N GLY A 265 21.30 -6.83 23.07
CA GLY A 265 22.68 -6.38 22.90
C GLY A 265 23.19 -6.50 21.47
N GLY A 266 24.42 -5.99 21.27
CA GLY A 266 25.10 -5.96 19.97
C GLY A 266 24.74 -4.76 19.09
N GLY A 267 25.66 -4.40 18.19
CA GLY A 267 25.50 -3.33 17.21
C GLY A 267 24.88 -3.84 15.90
N ALA A 268 25.64 -3.76 14.81
CA ALA A 268 25.23 -4.32 13.53
C ALA A 268 24.83 -5.80 13.68
N HIS A 269 23.75 -6.19 13.00
CA HIS A 269 23.21 -7.56 13.05
C HIS A 269 22.82 -8.05 14.46
N TYR A 270 22.61 -7.15 15.43
CA TYR A 270 22.23 -7.47 16.80
C TYR A 270 23.20 -8.46 17.47
N GLY A 271 24.50 -8.38 17.12
CA GLY A 271 25.52 -9.31 17.60
C GLY A 271 25.31 -10.77 17.17
N GLY A 272 24.39 -11.02 16.23
CA GLY A 272 23.92 -12.37 15.88
C GLY A 272 23.05 -13.02 16.97
N ASN A 273 22.48 -12.24 17.89
CA ASN A 273 21.68 -12.76 19.00
C ASN A 273 20.41 -13.48 18.49
N PRO A 274 20.25 -14.80 18.76
CA PRO A 274 19.16 -15.58 18.20
C PRO A 274 17.78 -15.17 18.75
N GLU A 275 17.71 -14.74 20.02
CA GLU A 275 16.45 -14.33 20.65
C GLU A 275 15.89 -13.07 20.01
N THR A 276 16.73 -12.08 19.66
CA THR A 276 16.26 -10.89 18.93
C THR A 276 15.64 -11.25 17.58
N TYR A 277 16.27 -12.15 16.81
CA TYR A 277 15.72 -12.59 15.52
C TYR A 277 14.41 -13.37 15.69
N MET A 278 14.34 -14.27 16.67
CA MET A 278 13.13 -15.04 16.97
C MET A 278 11.97 -14.15 17.42
N GLU A 279 12.21 -13.21 18.34
CA GLU A 279 11.15 -12.34 18.85
C GLU A 279 10.67 -11.34 17.79
N VAL A 280 11.56 -10.81 16.96
CA VAL A 280 11.14 -9.98 15.82
C VAL A 280 10.32 -10.79 14.83
N GLY A 281 10.76 -12.02 14.51
CA GLY A 281 10.00 -12.91 13.63
C GLY A 281 8.63 -13.30 14.22
N ASN A 282 8.55 -13.54 15.53
CA ASN A 282 7.29 -13.78 16.23
C ASN A 282 6.36 -12.57 16.14
N GLY A 283 6.87 -11.38 16.46
CA GLY A 283 6.10 -10.14 16.39
C GLY A 283 5.56 -9.90 14.98
N LEU A 284 6.40 -10.07 13.95
CA LEU A 284 5.98 -9.96 12.54
C LEU A 284 4.93 -11.01 12.17
N GLY A 285 5.12 -12.26 12.60
CA GLY A 285 4.21 -13.38 12.33
C GLY A 285 2.83 -13.16 12.96
N TRP A 286 2.77 -12.82 14.24
CA TRP A 286 1.50 -12.55 14.91
C TRP A 286 0.82 -11.26 14.43
N ALA A 287 1.60 -10.22 14.09
CA ALA A 287 1.06 -9.04 13.44
C ALA A 287 0.41 -9.42 12.10
N MET A 288 1.06 -10.26 11.29
CA MET A 288 0.52 -10.72 10.01
C MET A 288 -0.73 -11.58 10.21
N ALA A 289 -0.69 -12.56 11.11
CA ALA A 289 -1.83 -13.41 11.44
C ALA A 289 -3.06 -12.58 11.85
N SER A 290 -2.86 -11.54 12.66
CA SER A 290 -3.95 -10.64 13.08
C SER A 290 -4.54 -9.79 11.94
N LEU A 291 -3.80 -9.59 10.85
CA LEU A 291 -4.31 -8.94 9.64
C LEU A 291 -5.01 -9.96 8.72
N LEU A 292 -4.49 -11.18 8.63
CA LEU A 292 -5.05 -12.27 7.82
C LEU A 292 -6.37 -12.81 8.36
N ASN A 293 -6.52 -12.85 9.69
CA ASN A 293 -7.76 -13.27 10.35
C ASN A 293 -8.88 -12.22 10.27
N GLN A 294 -8.75 -11.20 9.42
CA GLN A 294 -9.84 -10.27 9.13
C GLN A 294 -10.71 -10.78 7.97
N MET A 295 -12.03 -10.71 8.15
CA MET A 295 -12.96 -10.91 7.04
C MET A 295 -12.78 -9.82 5.99
N THR A 296 -12.80 -10.21 4.72
CA THR A 296 -12.68 -9.34 3.54
C THR A 296 -13.85 -9.58 2.60
N MET A 297 -14.10 -8.64 1.66
CA MET A 297 -15.21 -8.79 0.71
C MET A 297 -15.11 -10.05 -0.16
N SER A 298 -13.92 -10.62 -0.35
CA SER A 298 -13.71 -11.83 -1.17
C SER A 298 -13.97 -13.13 -0.41
N ASN A 299 -13.77 -13.16 0.92
CA ASN A 299 -13.92 -14.37 1.74
C ASN A 299 -15.17 -14.37 2.63
N VAL A 300 -15.83 -13.22 2.80
CA VAL A 300 -16.97 -13.08 3.71
C VAL A 300 -18.21 -13.88 3.29
N LYS A 301 -18.31 -14.27 2.02
CA LYS A 301 -19.49 -14.95 1.45
C LYS A 301 -19.94 -16.17 2.27
N ALA A 302 -18.99 -16.96 2.79
CA ALA A 302 -19.27 -18.17 3.56
C ALA A 302 -19.91 -17.88 4.95
N HIS A 303 -19.74 -16.66 5.45
CA HIS A 303 -20.18 -16.23 6.78
C HIS A 303 -21.44 -15.36 6.73
N LEU A 304 -22.00 -15.13 5.53
CA LEU A 304 -23.18 -14.29 5.37
C LEU A 304 -24.46 -15.03 5.78
N ASP A 305 -25.29 -14.33 6.54
CA ASP A 305 -26.63 -14.75 6.91
C ASP A 305 -27.71 -13.93 6.18
N ARG A 306 -28.96 -14.08 6.60
CA ARG A 306 -30.09 -13.37 5.97
C ARG A 306 -30.03 -11.84 6.16
N HIS A 307 -29.33 -11.33 7.18
CA HIS A 307 -29.24 -9.90 7.50
C HIS A 307 -28.02 -9.24 6.85
N SER A 308 -26.90 -9.96 6.74
CA SER A 308 -25.68 -9.47 6.08
C SER A 308 -25.69 -9.62 4.55
N ARG A 309 -26.39 -10.61 3.99
CA ARG A 309 -26.47 -10.83 2.52
C ARG A 309 -26.96 -9.61 1.72
N PRO A 310 -28.04 -8.90 2.11
CA PRO A 310 -28.52 -7.75 1.34
C PRO A 310 -27.48 -6.63 1.23
N VAL A 311 -26.72 -6.39 2.30
CA VAL A 311 -25.62 -5.40 2.32
C VAL A 311 -24.54 -5.77 1.32
N TYR A 312 -24.01 -6.99 1.42
CA TYR A 312 -22.99 -7.54 0.51
C TYR A 312 -23.41 -7.42 -0.96
N SER A 313 -24.63 -7.86 -1.26
CA SER A 313 -25.21 -7.89 -2.59
C SER A 313 -25.35 -6.48 -3.19
N SER A 314 -25.67 -5.49 -2.37
CA SER A 314 -25.84 -4.09 -2.80
C SER A 314 -24.49 -3.41 -3.03
N ILE A 315 -23.51 -3.65 -2.14
CA ILE A 315 -22.13 -3.16 -2.30
C ILE A 315 -21.52 -3.66 -3.61
N LEU A 316 -21.61 -4.96 -3.89
CA LEU A 316 -21.03 -5.54 -5.12
C LEU A 316 -21.65 -4.99 -6.42
N ARG A 317 -22.89 -4.51 -6.37
CA ARG A 317 -23.58 -3.92 -7.53
C ARG A 317 -23.43 -2.39 -7.61
N GLY A 318 -22.66 -1.77 -6.72
CA GLY A 318 -22.53 -0.31 -6.65
C GLY A 318 -23.84 0.40 -6.28
N ARG A 319 -24.78 -0.28 -5.61
CA ARG A 319 -26.06 0.29 -5.18
C ARG A 319 -25.93 0.83 -3.75
N PHE A 320 -25.15 1.90 -3.58
CA PHE A 320 -24.79 2.40 -2.25
C PHE A 320 -25.96 2.84 -1.36
N PRO A 321 -27.07 3.43 -1.85
CA PRO A 321 -28.18 3.80 -0.98
C PRO A 321 -28.88 2.56 -0.42
N ALA A 322 -29.10 1.56 -1.27
CA ALA A 322 -29.62 0.26 -0.84
C ALA A 322 -28.66 -0.46 0.11
N ALA A 323 -27.35 -0.35 -0.13
CA ALA A 323 -26.34 -0.89 0.77
C ALA A 323 -26.37 -0.21 2.15
N TYR A 324 -26.52 1.11 2.18
CA TYR A 324 -26.62 1.90 3.42
C TYR A 324 -27.87 1.53 4.21
N SER A 325 -29.05 1.55 3.59
CA SER A 325 -30.30 1.15 4.27
C SER A 325 -30.24 -0.28 4.81
N ALA A 326 -29.69 -1.21 4.03
CA ALA A 326 -29.50 -2.59 4.49
C ALA A 326 -28.48 -2.69 5.64
N LEU A 327 -27.42 -1.88 5.61
CA LEU A 327 -26.40 -1.83 6.66
C LEU A 327 -26.97 -1.31 7.97
N GLU A 328 -27.83 -0.29 7.93
CA GLU A 328 -28.53 0.23 9.12
C GLU A 328 -29.52 -0.80 9.69
N ALA A 329 -30.26 -1.50 8.82
CA ALA A 329 -31.12 -2.61 9.26
C ALA A 329 -30.32 -3.75 9.89
N PHE A 330 -29.16 -4.09 9.31
CA PHE A 330 -28.26 -5.09 9.87
C PHE A 330 -27.70 -4.64 11.23
N LYS A 331 -27.31 -3.37 11.36
CA LYS A 331 -26.86 -2.78 12.63
C LYS A 331 -27.94 -2.88 13.71
N ALA A 332 -29.17 -2.46 13.41
CA ALA A 332 -30.29 -2.52 14.34
C ALA A 332 -30.55 -3.95 14.83
N GLN A 333 -30.41 -4.94 13.94
CA GLN A 333 -30.52 -6.35 14.31
C GLN A 333 -29.40 -6.78 15.29
N LEU A 334 -28.16 -6.35 15.05
CA LEU A 334 -27.03 -6.64 15.93
C LEU A 334 -27.17 -5.96 17.29
N ASP A 335 -27.62 -4.71 17.31
CA ASP A 335 -27.81 -3.91 18.52
C ASP A 335 -28.97 -4.46 19.39
N ALA A 336 -29.97 -5.10 18.76
CA ALA A 336 -31.08 -5.75 19.46
C ALA A 336 -30.74 -7.12 20.08
N GLN A 337 -29.56 -7.69 19.79
CA GLN A 337 -29.13 -8.94 20.41
C GLN A 337 -28.45 -8.65 21.75
N PRO A 338 -28.91 -9.24 22.88
CA PRO A 338 -28.21 -9.12 24.16
C PRO A 338 -26.80 -9.69 24.04
N ASP A 339 -25.86 -9.19 24.85
CA ASP A 339 -24.50 -9.73 24.86
C ASP A 339 -24.57 -11.21 25.25
N PRO A 340 -24.20 -12.14 24.35
CA PRO A 340 -24.51 -13.54 24.52
C PRO A 340 -23.66 -14.12 25.65
N ALA A 341 -24.29 -14.90 26.53
CA ALA A 341 -23.56 -15.80 27.42
C ALA A 341 -22.73 -16.79 26.58
N GLU A 342 -21.58 -17.23 27.11
CA GLU A 342 -20.58 -18.05 26.41
C GLU A 342 -21.19 -19.21 25.59
N GLY A 343 -20.67 -19.44 24.38
CA GLY A 343 -21.09 -20.55 23.50
C GLY A 343 -21.23 -20.18 22.02
N VAL A 344 -21.74 -21.12 21.22
CA VAL A 344 -21.84 -21.03 19.74
C VAL A 344 -22.60 -19.79 19.24
N ASN A 345 -23.58 -19.29 20.00
CA ASN A 345 -24.32 -18.07 19.66
C ASN A 345 -23.45 -16.80 19.81
N ALA A 346 -22.51 -16.80 20.76
CA ALA A 346 -21.57 -15.69 20.95
C ALA A 346 -20.58 -15.57 19.80
N GLU A 347 -19.98 -16.68 19.40
CA GLU A 347 -19.07 -16.72 18.25
C GLU A 347 -19.77 -16.28 16.94
N ARG A 348 -21.01 -16.72 16.73
CA ARG A 348 -21.78 -16.32 15.55
C ARG A 348 -22.09 -14.83 15.55
N LEU A 349 -22.42 -14.24 16.70
CA LEU A 349 -22.69 -12.81 16.82
C LEU A 349 -21.41 -11.99 16.59
N GLU A 350 -20.27 -12.43 17.14
CA GLU A 350 -18.97 -11.78 16.92
C GLU A 350 -18.56 -11.80 15.45
N VAL A 351 -18.79 -12.93 14.75
CA VAL A 351 -18.63 -13.03 13.30
C VAL A 351 -19.49 -11.99 12.59
N GLN A 352 -20.79 -11.88 12.92
CA GLN A 352 -21.66 -10.89 12.28
C GLN A 352 -21.24 -9.43 12.60
N ARG A 353 -20.77 -9.13 13.81
CA ARG A 353 -20.20 -7.80 14.15
C ARG A 353 -18.95 -7.49 13.31
N THR A 354 -18.10 -8.48 13.06
CA THR A 354 -16.93 -8.36 12.19
C THR A 354 -17.33 -8.07 10.74
N ILE A 355 -18.35 -8.78 10.23
CA ILE A 355 -18.93 -8.57 8.89
C ILE A 355 -19.53 -7.16 8.78
N TYR A 356 -20.27 -6.71 9.78
CA TYR A 356 -20.81 -5.35 9.83
C TYR A 356 -19.70 -4.31 9.70
N GLY A 357 -18.63 -4.46 10.49
CA GLY A 357 -17.47 -3.57 10.43
C GLY A 357 -16.81 -3.55 9.05
N LEU A 358 -16.69 -4.70 8.38
CA LEU A 358 -16.17 -4.80 7.01
C LEU A 358 -17.06 -4.02 6.01
N PHE A 359 -18.37 -4.25 6.04
CA PHE A 359 -19.31 -3.59 5.12
C PHE A 359 -19.36 -2.09 5.33
N LYS A 360 -19.42 -1.65 6.59
CA LYS A 360 -19.40 -0.23 6.92
C LYS A 360 -18.16 0.45 6.34
N ARG A 361 -16.97 -0.10 6.56
CA ARG A 361 -15.73 0.47 6.01
C ARG A 361 -15.72 0.50 4.49
N THR A 362 -16.22 -0.56 3.84
CA THR A 362 -16.27 -0.65 2.38
C THR A 362 -17.20 0.41 1.79
N LEU A 363 -18.38 0.60 2.40
CA LEU A 363 -19.35 1.60 2.00
C LEU A 363 -18.83 3.03 2.27
N ASP A 364 -18.33 3.30 3.47
CA ASP A 364 -17.79 4.60 3.87
C ASP A 364 -16.66 5.04 2.91
N ALA A 365 -15.79 4.13 2.50
CA ALA A 365 -14.70 4.43 1.57
C ALA A 365 -15.21 4.89 0.19
N ALA A 366 -16.27 4.25 -0.32
CA ALA A 366 -16.89 4.62 -1.58
C ALA A 366 -17.59 5.99 -1.49
N VAL A 367 -18.35 6.22 -0.42
CA VAL A 367 -19.01 7.51 -0.15
C VAL A 367 -17.98 8.63 -0.03
N THR A 368 -16.92 8.40 0.75
CA THR A 368 -15.85 9.39 0.99
C THR A 368 -15.12 9.75 -0.30
N ALA A 369 -14.88 8.79 -1.19
CA ALA A 369 -14.25 9.05 -2.48
C ALA A 369 -15.08 10.02 -3.34
N SER A 370 -16.39 9.78 -3.47
CA SER A 370 -17.27 10.68 -4.24
C SER A 370 -17.44 12.06 -3.60
N ILE A 371 -17.49 12.14 -2.26
CA ILE A 371 -17.52 13.43 -1.56
C ILE A 371 -16.23 14.20 -1.80
N ARG A 372 -15.08 13.52 -1.77
CA ARG A 372 -13.80 14.14 -2.05
C ARG A 372 -13.72 14.68 -3.47
N ASP A 373 -14.30 14.00 -4.47
CA ASP A 373 -14.36 14.53 -5.83
C ASP A 373 -15.14 15.85 -5.90
N ILE A 374 -16.21 16.01 -5.10
CA ILE A 374 -16.96 17.26 -4.95
C ILE A 374 -16.08 18.33 -4.29
N GLU A 375 -15.45 18.03 -3.16
CA GLU A 375 -14.58 18.95 -2.41
C GLU A 375 -13.37 19.41 -3.25
N ASP A 376 -12.74 18.49 -3.98
CA ASP A 376 -11.62 18.80 -4.86
C ASP A 376 -12.05 19.79 -5.96
N CYS A 377 -13.24 19.62 -6.54
CA CYS A 377 -13.78 20.57 -7.52
C CYS A 377 -14.08 21.94 -6.90
N GLN A 378 -14.62 21.98 -5.68
CA GLN A 378 -14.84 23.24 -4.95
C GLN A 378 -13.52 23.96 -4.64
N SER A 379 -12.47 23.22 -4.27
CA SER A 379 -11.18 23.81 -3.90
C SER A 379 -10.43 24.50 -5.05
N CYS A 380 -10.79 24.18 -6.30
CA CYS A 380 -10.19 24.76 -7.51
C CYS A 380 -11.17 25.57 -8.37
N ASP A 381 -12.30 25.98 -7.79
CA ASP A 381 -13.37 26.74 -8.45
C ASP A 381 -13.87 26.09 -9.76
N ASP A 382 -13.85 24.76 -9.84
CA ASP A 382 -14.23 24.01 -11.03
C ASP A 382 -15.74 23.74 -11.07
N ALA A 383 -16.52 24.77 -11.40
CA ALA A 383 -17.99 24.71 -11.45
C ALA A 383 -18.54 23.57 -12.33
N TYR A 384 -17.94 23.33 -13.49
CA TYR A 384 -18.34 22.26 -14.41
C TYR A 384 -17.97 20.88 -13.86
N GLY A 385 -16.73 20.68 -13.39
CA GLY A 385 -16.32 19.44 -12.71
C GLY A 385 -17.21 19.13 -11.52
N LEU A 386 -17.49 20.14 -10.69
CA LEU A 386 -18.41 20.08 -9.56
C LEU A 386 -19.82 19.64 -9.99
N SER A 387 -20.34 20.18 -11.09
CA SER A 387 -21.66 19.80 -11.61
C SER A 387 -21.72 18.32 -12.04
N LEU A 388 -20.63 17.78 -12.61
CA LEU A 388 -20.54 16.39 -13.02
C LEU A 388 -20.41 15.46 -11.81
N ALA A 389 -19.47 15.77 -10.91
CA ALA A 389 -19.24 15.01 -9.68
C ALA A 389 -20.51 14.96 -8.82
N PHE A 390 -21.17 16.11 -8.64
CA PHE A 390 -22.43 16.19 -7.90
C PHE A 390 -23.56 15.40 -8.56
N THR A 391 -23.66 15.41 -9.90
CA THR A 391 -24.68 14.64 -10.62
C THR A 391 -24.51 13.14 -10.42
N GLU A 392 -23.27 12.64 -10.51
CA GLU A 392 -22.98 11.21 -10.31
C GLU A 392 -23.15 10.81 -8.83
N ALA A 393 -22.68 11.65 -7.91
CA ALA A 393 -22.87 11.44 -6.47
C ALA A 393 -24.35 11.43 -6.11
N ARG A 394 -25.16 12.35 -6.63
CA ARG A 394 -26.60 12.36 -6.42
C ARG A 394 -27.25 11.07 -6.91
N LYS A 395 -26.88 10.57 -8.08
CA LYS A 395 -27.41 9.31 -8.63
C LYS A 395 -27.07 8.11 -7.75
N THR A 396 -25.88 8.12 -7.12
CA THR A 396 -25.33 6.95 -6.45
C THR A 396 -25.38 7.02 -4.92
N LEU A 397 -25.62 8.18 -4.31
CA LEU A 397 -25.48 8.39 -2.86
C LEU A 397 -26.69 9.04 -2.19
N THR A 398 -27.73 9.47 -2.94
CA THR A 398 -28.95 10.05 -2.33
C THR A 398 -29.55 9.10 -1.29
N GLY A 399 -29.84 9.61 -0.09
CA GLY A 399 -30.34 8.83 1.05
C GLY A 399 -29.24 8.35 2.01
N ILE A 400 -27.99 8.74 1.77
CA ILE A 400 -26.87 8.56 2.70
C ILE A 400 -26.62 9.91 3.40
N PRO A 401 -26.71 10.00 4.74
CA PRO A 401 -26.65 11.28 5.46
C PRO A 401 -25.43 12.13 5.12
N ALA A 402 -24.24 11.52 5.01
CA ALA A 402 -23.02 12.23 4.67
C ALA A 402 -23.08 12.97 3.33
N PHE A 403 -23.77 12.43 2.33
CA PHE A 403 -23.99 13.10 1.06
C PHE A 403 -25.17 14.07 1.12
N ASP A 404 -26.28 13.66 1.76
CA ASP A 404 -27.49 14.47 1.85
C ASP A 404 -27.23 15.81 2.57
N ASP A 405 -26.38 15.82 3.60
CA ASP A 405 -25.99 17.04 4.31
C ASP A 405 -25.21 18.02 3.41
N ILE A 406 -24.27 17.53 2.62
CA ILE A 406 -23.55 18.36 1.63
C ILE A 406 -24.52 18.84 0.53
N SER A 407 -25.42 17.96 0.10
CA SER A 407 -26.38 18.24 -0.97
C SER A 407 -27.33 19.39 -0.62
N LYS A 408 -27.74 19.54 0.65
CA LYS A 408 -28.63 20.62 1.11
C LYS A 408 -28.07 22.01 0.77
N ASP A 409 -26.77 22.21 0.96
CA ASP A 409 -26.13 23.51 0.70
C ASP A 409 -25.69 23.66 -0.75
N LEU A 410 -25.26 22.57 -1.38
CA LEU A 410 -24.68 22.59 -2.71
C LEU A 410 -25.72 22.66 -3.83
N GLU A 411 -26.87 22.00 -3.67
CA GLU A 411 -27.90 21.96 -4.72
C GLU A 411 -28.48 23.34 -5.05
N PRO A 412 -28.83 24.22 -4.09
CA PRO A 412 -29.26 25.58 -4.38
C PRO A 412 -28.17 26.41 -5.06
N LYS A 413 -26.91 26.26 -4.63
CA LYS A 413 -25.75 26.96 -5.23
C LYS A 413 -25.57 26.56 -6.70
N LEU A 414 -25.65 25.28 -7.02
CA LEU A 414 -25.57 24.78 -8.41
C LEU A 414 -26.73 25.28 -9.30
N LYS A 415 -27.87 25.64 -8.71
CA LYS A 415 -29.02 26.20 -9.43
C LYS A 415 -28.96 27.73 -9.57
N SER A 416 -28.02 28.42 -8.93
CA SER A 416 -27.89 29.88 -9.05
C SER A 416 -27.57 30.30 -10.48
N ARG A 417 -27.87 31.56 -10.82
CA ARG A 417 -27.62 32.09 -12.16
C ARG A 417 -26.12 32.16 -12.44
N GLU A 418 -25.37 32.58 -11.43
CA GLU A 418 -23.91 32.76 -11.44
C GLU A 418 -23.24 31.41 -11.69
N MET A 419 -23.62 30.38 -10.91
CA MET A 419 -23.03 29.04 -11.04
C MET A 419 -23.39 28.40 -12.39
N ARG A 420 -24.63 28.58 -12.89
CA ARG A 420 -25.01 28.11 -14.23
C ARG A 420 -24.20 28.77 -15.34
N ALA A 421 -23.84 30.05 -15.20
CA ALA A 421 -22.97 30.73 -16.15
C ALA A 421 -21.55 30.15 -16.12
N GLU A 422 -21.00 29.90 -14.93
CA GLU A 422 -19.68 29.27 -14.76
C GLU A 422 -19.63 27.85 -15.31
N VAL A 423 -20.65 27.03 -15.03
CA VAL A 423 -20.82 25.69 -15.63
C VAL A 423 -20.82 25.75 -17.16
N ALA A 424 -21.47 26.75 -17.76
CA ALA A 424 -21.49 26.92 -19.21
C ALA A 424 -20.12 27.30 -19.80
N ASN A 425 -19.35 28.14 -19.11
CA ASN A 425 -17.98 28.47 -19.48
C ASN A 425 -17.06 27.24 -19.34
N GLY A 426 -17.15 26.54 -18.22
CA GLY A 426 -16.40 25.31 -17.96
C GLY A 426 -16.67 24.23 -18.98
N LYS A 427 -17.94 23.99 -19.34
CA LYS A 427 -18.32 23.02 -20.38
C LYS A 427 -17.66 23.33 -21.74
N LYS A 428 -17.55 24.61 -22.11
CA LYS A 428 -16.87 25.02 -23.36
C LYS A 428 -15.36 24.79 -23.28
N PHE A 429 -14.75 25.12 -22.13
CA PHE A 429 -13.33 24.89 -21.88
C PHE A 429 -12.97 23.40 -21.92
N TYR A 430 -13.65 22.59 -21.10
CA TYR A 430 -13.50 21.14 -21.03
C TYR A 430 -13.63 20.48 -22.39
N LYS A 431 -14.73 20.79 -23.12
CA LYS A 431 -14.96 20.25 -24.47
C LYS A 431 -13.81 20.57 -25.43
N TYR A 432 -13.19 21.74 -25.31
CA TYR A 432 -12.06 22.10 -26.15
C TYR A 432 -10.81 21.30 -25.78
N ILE A 433 -10.42 21.32 -24.50
CA ILE A 433 -9.22 20.65 -24.00
C ILE A 433 -9.31 19.13 -24.28
N GLU A 434 -10.38 18.46 -23.85
CA GLU A 434 -10.56 17.02 -24.03
C GLU A 434 -10.59 16.58 -25.50
N LYS A 435 -11.21 17.39 -26.37
CA LYS A 435 -11.21 17.13 -27.82
C LYS A 435 -9.79 17.02 -28.34
N TYR A 436 -8.90 17.90 -27.88
CA TYR A 436 -7.54 17.93 -28.39
C TYR A 436 -6.58 17.01 -27.63
N ILE A 437 -6.82 16.67 -26.36
CA ILE A 437 -6.17 15.51 -25.72
C ILE A 437 -6.39 14.26 -26.58
N LYS A 438 -7.66 13.97 -26.91
CA LYS A 438 -8.02 12.81 -27.76
C LYS A 438 -7.42 12.90 -29.17
N SER A 439 -7.36 14.10 -29.73
CA SER A 439 -6.76 14.30 -31.06
C SER A 439 -5.25 14.09 -31.04
N GLU A 440 -4.54 14.53 -30.01
CA GLU A 440 -3.09 14.41 -29.89
C GLU A 440 -2.64 13.00 -29.53
N ALA A 441 -3.40 12.28 -28.71
CA ALA A 441 -3.16 10.86 -28.41
C ALA A 441 -3.09 9.98 -29.68
N ARG A 442 -3.71 10.41 -30.78
CA ARG A 442 -3.70 9.70 -32.07
C ARG A 442 -2.52 10.10 -32.99
N ARG A 443 -1.71 11.08 -32.60
CA ARG A 443 -0.60 11.60 -33.43
C ARG A 443 0.72 10.93 -33.03
N ARG A 444 1.54 10.61 -34.03
CA ARG A 444 2.91 10.08 -33.81
C ARG A 444 3.96 11.16 -33.57
N LYS A 445 3.66 12.41 -33.90
CA LYS A 445 4.56 13.56 -33.79
C LYS A 445 3.84 14.72 -33.10
N PRO A 446 4.57 15.61 -32.40
CA PRO A 446 4.01 16.82 -31.81
C PRO A 446 3.24 17.67 -32.82
N ARG A 447 2.37 18.56 -32.32
CA ARG A 447 1.69 19.53 -33.17
C ARG A 447 2.70 20.45 -33.86
N SER A 448 2.32 21.04 -34.99
CA SER A 448 3.17 22.05 -35.64
C SER A 448 3.12 23.38 -34.90
N ALA A 449 4.15 24.22 -35.05
CA ALA A 449 4.16 25.58 -34.49
C ALA A 449 2.93 26.40 -34.92
N LYS A 450 2.50 26.27 -36.19
CA LYS A 450 1.26 26.91 -36.69
C LYS A 450 0.01 26.47 -35.92
N LYS A 451 -0.10 25.18 -35.60
CA LYS A 451 -1.22 24.67 -34.78
C LYS A 451 -1.11 25.11 -33.32
N ALA A 452 0.08 25.09 -32.73
CA ALA A 452 0.33 25.59 -31.38
C ALA A 452 -0.11 27.06 -31.24
N ALA A 453 0.33 27.92 -32.17
CA ALA A 453 -0.09 29.31 -32.24
C ALA A 453 -1.61 29.46 -32.39
N SER A 454 -2.26 28.60 -33.19
CA SER A 454 -3.72 28.61 -33.35
C SER A 454 -4.46 28.23 -32.07
N HIS A 455 -3.99 27.22 -31.34
CA HIS A 455 -4.58 26.82 -30.05
C HIS A 455 -4.40 27.91 -29.01
N SER A 456 -3.17 28.42 -28.88
CA SER A 456 -2.83 29.53 -28.00
C SER A 456 -3.71 30.75 -28.25
N LYS A 457 -3.85 31.20 -29.51
CA LYS A 457 -4.70 32.34 -29.88
C LYS A 457 -6.18 32.11 -29.53
N TYR A 458 -6.70 30.91 -29.81
CA TYR A 458 -8.09 30.58 -29.51
C TYR A 458 -8.37 30.59 -28.00
N LEU A 459 -7.49 29.98 -27.21
CA LEU A 459 -7.61 29.93 -25.76
C LEU A 459 -7.45 31.32 -25.11
N ALA A 460 -6.57 32.17 -25.63
CA ALA A 460 -6.48 33.57 -25.19
C ALA A 460 -7.77 34.36 -25.51
N GLN A 461 -8.41 34.11 -26.67
CA GLN A 461 -9.70 34.71 -26.98
C GLN A 461 -10.82 34.16 -26.09
N MET A 462 -10.78 32.87 -25.77
CA MET A 462 -11.71 32.24 -24.82
C MET A 462 -11.57 32.88 -23.44
N ALA A 463 -10.34 33.08 -22.95
CA ALA A 463 -10.08 33.75 -21.69
C ALA A 463 -10.72 35.15 -21.63
N ARG A 464 -10.51 35.98 -22.66
CA ARG A 464 -11.14 37.31 -22.74
C ARG A 464 -12.67 37.27 -22.72
N ARG A 465 -13.28 36.26 -23.35
CA ARG A 465 -14.75 36.10 -23.37
C ARG A 465 -15.31 35.63 -22.03
N PHE A 466 -14.53 34.88 -21.26
CA PHE A 466 -14.94 34.36 -19.96
C PHE A 466 -14.76 35.37 -18.82
N GLY A 467 -14.04 36.48 -19.05
CA GLY A 467 -13.93 37.58 -18.11
C GLY A 467 -13.23 37.15 -16.82
N GLU A 468 -13.89 37.33 -15.68
CA GLU A 468 -13.37 37.02 -14.34
C GLU A 468 -13.53 35.55 -13.93
N SER A 469 -14.15 34.74 -14.79
CA SER A 469 -14.35 33.31 -14.54
C SER A 469 -13.02 32.59 -14.22
N PRO A 470 -13.00 31.60 -13.31
CA PRO A 470 -11.87 30.71 -13.11
C PRO A 470 -11.39 30.05 -14.41
N TYR A 471 -12.31 29.76 -15.33
CA TYR A 471 -11.99 29.20 -16.65
C TYR A 471 -11.30 30.18 -17.57
N ALA A 472 -11.40 31.49 -17.33
CA ALA A 472 -10.60 32.48 -18.05
C ALA A 472 -9.12 32.35 -17.69
N ARG A 473 -8.81 32.23 -16.39
CA ARG A 473 -7.45 31.98 -15.89
C ARG A 473 -6.91 30.66 -16.42
N ALA A 474 -7.72 29.59 -16.36
CA ALA A 474 -7.34 28.28 -16.89
C ALA A 474 -7.09 28.31 -18.41
N ALA A 475 -7.94 28.98 -19.19
CA ALA A 475 -7.74 29.15 -20.63
C ALA A 475 -6.49 29.98 -20.94
N LEU A 476 -6.18 30.99 -20.13
CA LEU A 476 -4.95 31.78 -20.31
C LEU A 476 -3.69 30.96 -19.99
N LYS A 477 -3.69 30.20 -18.90
CA LYS A 477 -2.60 29.26 -18.56
C LYS A 477 -2.39 28.25 -19.68
N ALA A 478 -3.47 27.62 -20.14
CA ALA A 478 -3.42 26.69 -21.28
C ALA A 478 -2.93 27.40 -22.56
N SER A 479 -3.33 28.64 -22.81
CA SER A 479 -2.87 29.42 -23.96
C SER A 479 -1.35 29.64 -23.96
N GLN A 480 -0.78 29.94 -22.78
CA GLN A 480 0.66 30.17 -22.61
C GLN A 480 1.45 28.87 -22.79
N GLU A 481 1.05 27.80 -22.11
CA GLU A 481 1.76 26.52 -22.17
C GLU A 481 1.69 25.89 -23.55
N LEU A 482 0.52 25.90 -24.20
CA LEU A 482 0.29 25.25 -25.49
C LEU A 482 0.82 26.07 -26.68
N ALA A 483 1.45 27.22 -26.43
CA ALA A 483 2.22 27.94 -27.44
C ALA A 483 3.49 27.17 -27.85
N ASP A 484 4.05 26.35 -26.94
CA ASP A 484 5.11 25.40 -27.29
C ASP A 484 4.49 24.15 -27.94
N PRO A 485 4.82 23.83 -29.21
CA PRO A 485 4.34 22.62 -29.86
C PRO A 485 4.75 21.30 -29.16
N LYS A 486 5.76 21.32 -28.29
CA LYS A 486 6.26 20.13 -27.56
C LYS A 486 5.51 19.85 -26.26
N VAL A 487 4.88 20.85 -25.66
CA VAL A 487 4.07 20.67 -24.44
C VAL A 487 2.76 20.00 -24.87
N PRO A 488 2.32 18.87 -24.28
CA PRO A 488 1.05 18.23 -24.61
C PRO A 488 -0.12 18.91 -23.88
N PHE A 489 -1.36 18.73 -24.37
CA PHE A 489 -2.54 19.06 -23.57
C PHE A 489 -2.56 18.24 -22.26
N GLN A 490 -2.92 18.90 -21.17
CA GLN A 490 -3.22 18.29 -19.88
C GLN A 490 -4.74 18.21 -19.65
N GLU A 491 -5.17 17.41 -18.66
CA GLU A 491 -6.56 17.36 -18.25
C GLU A 491 -7.07 18.75 -17.81
N PRO A 492 -8.36 19.09 -18.00
CA PRO A 492 -8.88 20.42 -17.69
C PRO A 492 -8.58 20.91 -16.26
N SER A 493 -8.65 20.03 -15.27
CA SER A 493 -8.39 20.34 -13.85
C SER A 493 -6.93 20.75 -13.58
N TYR A 494 -5.96 20.34 -14.41
CA TYR A 494 -4.57 20.79 -14.32
C TYR A 494 -4.45 22.31 -14.58
N TYR A 495 -5.28 22.85 -15.46
CA TYR A 495 -5.23 24.27 -15.79
C TYR A 495 -5.98 25.14 -14.78
N LEU A 496 -6.88 24.55 -13.99
CA LEU A 496 -7.62 25.21 -12.91
C LEU A 496 -6.84 25.25 -11.60
N ARG A 497 -5.94 24.29 -11.37
CA ARG A 497 -4.95 24.27 -10.29
C ARG A 497 -3.73 25.10 -10.64
#